data_AF-A0AAV2F581-F1
#
_entry.id   AF-A0AAV2F581-F1
#
_cell.length_a   1.000
_cell.length_b   1.000
_cell.length_c   1.000
_cell.angle_alpha   90.00
_cell.angle_beta   90.00
_cell.angle_gamma   90.00
#
_symmetry.space_group_name_H-M   'P 1'
#
loop_
_entity.id
_entity.type
_entity.pdbx_description
1 polymer ?
#
loop_
_entity_poly.entity_id
_entity_poly.type
_entity_poly.pdbx_seq_one_letter_code
_entity_poly.pdbx_strand_id
1 'polypeptide(L)'
;MTISSKKSSRSCVHEDRISELPEEIIHQILHLLYYPREAARTSILSRTWHHLWQTYPFVQFSWYPTDKFQSFANATTMRLQRRQERAASPPLDTFSISFKYSSNNEKLLEELLSTASLLPTNDGCCSSSSSRSPLRIDFHCLPTFIYRLPDGAFFSCRRTKFLSLGGCDLTHYNSNRYNNIRLDSLEELRLVNCRITQQILQICLLPNTPKLETLHLNFSCNNGGLDSLDVSHPNLKTLGVHRFGGPKLHLHLTSAPLLHSIRRTSILT
;
A
#
# COMPACT_ATOMS: atom_id res chain seq x y z
N MET A 1 73.73 1.66 -23.83
CA MET A 1 72.75 2.76 -23.88
C MET A 1 71.38 2.16 -24.13
N THR A 2 70.59 1.97 -23.07
CA THR A 2 69.23 1.44 -23.16
C THR A 2 68.28 2.59 -22.83
N ILE A 3 67.65 3.15 -23.85
CA ILE A 3 66.66 4.22 -23.71
C ILE A 3 65.37 3.56 -23.21
N SER A 4 65.12 3.67 -21.91
CA SER A 4 63.83 3.31 -21.32
C SER A 4 62.81 4.39 -21.67
N SER A 5 61.97 4.11 -22.66
CA SER A 5 60.86 4.98 -23.02
C SER A 5 59.77 4.87 -21.94
N LYS A 6 59.72 5.84 -21.02
CA LYS A 6 58.59 6.05 -20.11
C LYS A 6 57.32 6.32 -20.94
N LYS A 7 56.49 5.30 -21.15
CA LYS A 7 55.07 5.52 -21.51
C LYS A 7 54.34 6.01 -20.26
N SER A 8 54.20 7.32 -20.14
CA SER A 8 53.21 7.94 -19.24
C SER A 8 51.81 7.64 -19.81
N SER A 9 51.20 6.54 -19.37
CA SER A 9 49.76 6.38 -19.51
C SER A 9 49.12 7.27 -18.45
N ARG A 10 48.82 8.53 -18.81
CA ARG A 10 47.79 9.28 -18.10
C ARG A 10 46.48 8.52 -18.32
N SER A 11 46.13 7.59 -17.44
CA SER A 11 44.75 7.16 -17.32
C SER A 11 43.99 8.41 -16.87
N CYS A 12 43.18 8.96 -17.76
CA CYS A 12 42.07 9.80 -17.33
C CYS A 12 41.23 8.92 -16.40
N VAL A 13 41.48 9.01 -15.09
CA VAL A 13 40.53 8.50 -14.10
C VAL A 13 39.31 9.36 -14.32
N HIS A 14 38.33 8.82 -15.04
CA HIS A 14 37.02 9.45 -15.13
C HIS A 14 36.49 9.43 -13.70
N GLU A 15 36.56 10.57 -13.01
CA GLU A 15 35.99 10.71 -11.67
C GLU A 15 34.48 10.44 -11.79
N ASP A 16 34.01 9.41 -11.09
CA ASP A 16 32.62 9.02 -11.06
C ASP A 16 31.86 9.91 -10.08
N ARG A 17 31.63 11.14 -10.52
CA ARG A 17 30.98 12.20 -9.73
C ARG A 17 29.53 11.89 -9.36
N ILE A 18 28.88 10.93 -10.05
CA ILE A 18 27.50 10.52 -9.78
C ILE A 18 27.47 9.53 -8.61
N SER A 19 28.42 8.60 -8.56
CA SER A 19 28.56 7.66 -7.46
C SER A 19 29.01 8.30 -6.14
N GLU A 20 29.73 9.42 -6.22
CA GLU A 20 30.29 10.17 -5.08
C GLU A 20 29.34 11.23 -4.49
N LEU A 21 28.12 11.37 -5.03
CA LEU A 21 27.14 12.31 -4.48
C LEU A 21 26.80 11.96 -3.02
N PRO A 22 26.62 12.98 -2.15
CA PRO A 22 26.11 12.76 -0.79
C PRO A 22 24.76 12.03 -0.80
N GLU A 23 24.51 11.20 0.21
CA GLU A 23 23.30 10.37 0.29
C GLU A 23 22.02 11.24 0.27
N GLU A 24 22.07 12.42 0.88
CA GLU A 24 20.96 13.38 0.91
C GLU A 24 20.58 13.86 -0.50
N ILE A 25 21.58 14.10 -1.35
CA ILE A 25 21.36 14.53 -2.74
C ILE A 25 20.80 13.38 -3.56
N ILE A 26 21.32 12.17 -3.39
CA ILE A 26 20.77 10.98 -4.05
C ILE A 26 19.32 10.76 -3.61
N HIS A 27 19.00 10.93 -2.33
CA HIS A 27 17.62 10.86 -1.83
C HIS A 27 16.68 11.89 -2.46
N GLN A 28 17.15 13.12 -2.66
CA GLN A 28 16.40 14.16 -3.36
C GLN A 28 16.19 13.78 -4.83
N ILE A 29 17.22 13.31 -5.52
CA ILE A 29 17.10 12.85 -6.91
C ILE A 29 16.08 11.71 -7.01
N LEU A 30 16.14 10.72 -6.11
CA LEU A 30 15.17 9.63 -6.09
C LEU A 30 13.73 10.14 -5.87
N HIS A 31 13.53 11.16 -5.01
CA HIS A 31 12.22 11.82 -4.80
C HIS A 31 11.69 12.57 -6.02
N LEU A 32 12.58 13.06 -6.87
CA LEU A 32 12.21 13.74 -8.12
C LEU A 32 11.81 12.75 -9.22
N LEU A 33 12.13 11.47 -9.08
CA LEU A 33 11.72 10.44 -10.03
C LEU A 33 10.25 10.11 -9.80
N TYR A 34 9.43 10.44 -10.81
CA TYR A 34 7.98 10.34 -10.73
C TYR A 34 7.51 8.89 -10.56
N TYR A 35 8.22 7.93 -11.16
CA TYR A 35 7.88 6.51 -11.05
C TYR A 35 8.94 5.73 -10.25
N PRO A 36 8.53 4.90 -9.27
CA PRO A 36 9.46 4.04 -8.50
C PRO A 36 10.29 3.11 -9.39
N ARG A 37 9.80 2.73 -10.57
CA ARG A 37 10.57 1.91 -11.53
C ARG A 37 11.79 2.67 -12.08
N GLU A 38 11.73 3.99 -12.19
CA GLU A 38 12.86 4.82 -12.63
C GLU A 38 13.90 4.92 -11.52
N ALA A 39 13.45 5.15 -10.28
CA ALA A 39 14.28 5.09 -9.08
C ALA A 39 14.93 3.71 -8.88
N ALA A 40 14.27 2.62 -9.27
CA ALA A 40 14.88 1.30 -9.28
C ALA A 40 16.01 1.17 -10.31
N ARG A 41 15.86 1.81 -11.49
CA ARG A 41 16.86 1.74 -12.57
C ARG A 41 18.15 2.45 -12.21
N THR A 42 18.10 3.53 -11.42
CA THR A 42 19.30 4.23 -10.96
C THR A 42 20.14 3.40 -9.99
N SER A 43 19.61 2.30 -9.45
CA SER A 43 20.36 1.39 -8.58
C SER A 43 21.58 0.76 -9.25
N ILE A 44 21.69 0.78 -10.58
CA ILE A 44 22.86 0.27 -11.31
C ILE A 44 24.03 1.25 -11.33
N LEU A 45 23.80 2.53 -10.96
CA LEU A 45 24.83 3.57 -11.04
C LEU A 45 25.96 3.32 -10.05
N SER A 46 25.64 2.89 -8.83
CA SER A 46 26.65 2.56 -7.82
C SER A 46 26.06 1.71 -6.69
N ARG A 47 26.92 1.17 -5.82
CA ARG A 47 26.48 0.49 -4.59
C ARG A 47 25.66 1.42 -3.69
N THR A 48 26.06 2.70 -3.58
CA THR A 48 25.35 3.71 -2.79
C THR A 48 23.93 3.92 -3.31
N TRP A 49 23.78 4.12 -4.63
CA TRP A 49 22.46 4.25 -5.26
C TRP A 49 21.59 3.01 -5.07
N HIS A 50 22.20 1.82 -5.16
CA HIS A 50 21.51 0.57 -4.86
C HIS A 50 21.02 0.49 -3.39
N HIS A 51 21.88 0.88 -2.44
CA HIS A 51 21.55 0.86 -1.02
C HIS A 51 20.46 1.86 -0.66
N LEU A 52 20.50 3.07 -1.22
CA LEU A 52 19.50 4.13 -0.98
C LEU A 52 18.17 3.81 -1.67
N TRP A 53 18.20 3.20 -2.86
CA TRP A 53 17.00 2.69 -3.50
C TRP A 53 16.27 1.69 -2.58
N GLN A 54 16.98 0.78 -1.90
CA GLN A 54 16.36 -0.20 -1.00
C GLN A 54 15.61 0.45 0.18
N THR A 55 16.10 1.59 0.69
CA THR A 55 15.50 2.36 1.79
C THR A 55 14.59 3.49 1.31
N TYR A 56 14.33 3.62 0.02
CA TYR A 56 13.44 4.62 -0.55
C TYR A 56 11.97 4.46 -0.06
N PRO A 57 11.31 5.51 0.48
CA PRO A 57 10.06 5.42 1.25
C PRO A 57 8.80 5.11 0.43
N PHE A 58 8.95 4.90 -0.89
CA PHE A 58 7.88 4.48 -1.78
C PHE A 58 8.13 3.03 -2.22
N VAL A 59 7.17 2.16 -1.90
CA VAL A 59 7.08 0.80 -2.42
C VAL A 59 5.85 0.79 -3.30
N GLN A 60 6.02 1.04 -4.60
CA GLN A 60 4.90 1.03 -5.54
C GLN A 60 5.19 0.11 -6.72
N PHE A 61 4.31 -0.87 -6.89
CA PHE A 61 4.41 -1.91 -7.90
C PHE A 61 3.03 -2.13 -8.51
N SER A 62 2.86 -1.70 -9.76
CA SER A 62 1.60 -1.82 -10.48
C SER A 62 1.69 -2.76 -11.67
N TRP A 63 0.62 -3.52 -11.89
CA TRP A 63 0.31 -4.22 -13.15
C TRP A 63 1.38 -5.26 -13.54
N TYR A 64 1.77 -6.09 -12.58
CA TYR A 64 2.63 -7.23 -12.88
C TYR A 64 1.83 -8.38 -13.50
N PRO A 65 2.24 -8.89 -14.68
CA PRO A 65 1.72 -10.12 -15.25
C PRO A 65 1.83 -11.29 -14.27
N THR A 66 0.88 -12.22 -14.33
CA THR A 66 0.80 -13.35 -13.39
C THR A 66 2.07 -14.22 -13.41
N ASP A 67 2.69 -14.40 -14.57
CA ASP A 67 3.94 -15.14 -14.78
C ASP A 67 5.14 -14.52 -14.06
N LYS A 68 5.07 -13.23 -13.71
CA LYS A 68 6.12 -12.51 -12.97
C LYS A 68 5.79 -12.28 -11.51
N PHE A 69 4.65 -12.77 -11.02
CA PHE A 69 4.21 -12.53 -9.64
C PHE A 69 5.22 -13.07 -8.62
N GLN A 70 5.80 -14.25 -8.84
CA GLN A 70 6.79 -14.83 -7.93
C GLN A 70 8.01 -13.92 -7.73
N SER A 71 8.65 -13.49 -8.83
CA SER A 71 9.81 -12.60 -8.77
C SER A 71 9.44 -11.26 -8.14
N PHE A 72 8.23 -10.78 -8.43
CA PHE A 72 7.68 -9.55 -7.86
C PHE A 72 7.46 -9.67 -6.33
N ALA A 73 6.77 -10.71 -5.88
CA ALA A 73 6.50 -10.96 -4.47
C ALA A 73 7.83 -11.08 -3.71
N ASN A 74 8.76 -11.89 -4.20
CA ASN A 74 10.08 -12.06 -3.58
C ASN A 74 10.85 -10.73 -3.49
N ALA A 75 10.90 -9.96 -4.58
CA ALA A 75 11.58 -8.67 -4.58
C ALA A 75 10.95 -7.67 -3.58
N THR A 76 9.63 -7.69 -3.45
CA THR A 76 8.90 -6.84 -2.52
C THR A 76 9.12 -7.29 -1.08
N THR A 77 8.95 -8.57 -0.80
CA THR A 77 9.20 -9.19 0.52
C THR A 77 10.63 -8.92 1.00
N MET A 78 11.64 -9.17 0.14
CA MET A 78 13.04 -8.88 0.47
C MET A 78 13.27 -7.39 0.76
N ARG A 79 12.62 -6.50 0.00
CA ARG A 79 12.71 -5.06 0.24
C ARG A 79 12.10 -4.70 1.60
N LEU A 80 10.95 -5.26 1.95
CA LEU A 80 10.31 -5.03 3.25
C LEU A 80 11.17 -5.53 4.41
N GLN A 81 11.71 -6.75 4.30
CA GLN A 81 12.61 -7.35 5.30
C GLN A 81 13.87 -6.50 5.51
N ARG A 82 14.56 -6.11 4.43
CA ARG A 82 15.78 -5.27 4.54
C ARG A 82 15.52 -3.91 5.18
N ARG A 83 14.34 -3.33 4.99
CA ARG A 83 13.95 -2.10 5.68
C ARG A 83 13.77 -2.32 7.17
N GLN A 84 13.17 -3.44 7.57
CA GLN A 84 12.96 -3.79 8.97
C GLN A 84 14.28 -3.99 9.71
N GLU A 85 15.26 -4.64 9.07
CA GLU A 85 16.60 -4.88 9.64
C GLU A 85 17.40 -3.58 9.85
N ARG A 86 17.14 -2.54 9.04
CA ARG A 86 17.84 -1.26 9.13
C ARG A 86 17.11 -0.31 10.07
N ALA A 87 17.59 -0.23 11.31
CA ALA A 87 17.07 0.64 12.38
C ALA A 87 16.95 2.13 12.00
N ALA A 88 17.76 2.62 11.05
CA ALA A 88 17.76 4.00 10.58
C ALA A 88 17.00 4.22 9.25
N SER A 89 16.23 3.24 8.77
CA SER A 89 15.45 3.42 7.54
C SER A 89 14.39 4.52 7.71
N PRO A 90 14.21 5.42 6.72
CA PRO A 90 13.12 6.37 6.77
C PRO A 90 11.77 5.62 6.79
N PRO A 91 10.77 6.19 7.47
CA PRO A 91 9.44 5.59 7.51
C PRO A 91 8.88 5.45 6.09
N LEU A 92 8.04 4.44 5.87
CA LEU A 92 7.36 4.29 4.59
C LEU A 92 6.26 5.35 4.46
N ASP A 93 6.17 5.97 3.28
CA ASP A 93 5.16 6.99 2.94
C ASP A 93 4.06 6.39 2.08
N THR A 94 4.45 5.52 1.13
CA THR A 94 3.50 4.85 0.24
C THR A 94 3.86 3.38 0.10
N PHE A 95 2.86 2.53 0.33
CA PHE A 95 2.85 1.12 0.01
C PHE A 95 1.72 0.87 -0.99
N SER A 96 2.06 0.65 -2.25
CA SER A 96 1.10 0.40 -3.32
C SER A 96 1.47 -0.86 -4.08
N ILE A 97 0.61 -1.86 -4.04
CA ILE A 97 0.80 -3.13 -4.72
C ILE A 97 -0.46 -3.43 -5.53
N SER A 98 -0.28 -3.64 -6.84
CA SER A 98 -1.33 -4.11 -7.74
C SER A 98 -0.82 -5.23 -8.62
N PHE A 99 -1.51 -6.36 -8.58
CA PHE A 99 -1.14 -7.57 -9.29
C PHE A 99 -2.37 -8.37 -9.73
N LYS A 100 -2.16 -9.26 -10.70
CA LYS A 100 -3.16 -10.24 -11.10
C LYS A 100 -2.96 -11.53 -10.30
N TYR A 101 -3.93 -11.85 -9.45
CA TYR A 101 -3.86 -13.05 -8.62
C TYR A 101 -4.08 -14.32 -9.44
N SER A 102 -3.39 -15.36 -8.99
CA SER A 102 -3.60 -16.75 -9.39
C SER A 102 -3.55 -17.61 -8.15
N SER A 103 -4.46 -18.57 -8.03
CA SER A 103 -4.51 -19.52 -6.90
C SER A 103 -3.18 -20.26 -6.68
N ASN A 104 -2.40 -20.44 -7.74
CA ASN A 104 -1.07 -21.06 -7.67
C ASN A 104 -0.07 -20.27 -6.81
N ASN A 105 -0.36 -18.99 -6.53
CA ASN A 105 0.53 -18.08 -5.81
C ASN A 105 0.03 -17.72 -4.40
N GLU A 106 -0.98 -18.43 -3.88
CA GLU A 106 -1.60 -18.12 -2.59
C GLU A 106 -0.58 -18.06 -1.44
N LYS A 107 0.32 -19.04 -1.33
CA LYS A 107 1.36 -19.06 -0.29
C LYS A 107 2.29 -17.84 -0.34
N LEU A 108 2.66 -17.40 -1.54
CA LEU A 108 3.52 -16.23 -1.73
C LEU A 108 2.79 -14.94 -1.38
N LEU A 109 1.50 -14.89 -1.68
CA LEU A 109 0.64 -13.79 -1.28
C LEU A 109 0.53 -13.73 0.24
N GLU A 110 0.33 -14.87 0.91
CA GLU A 110 0.31 -14.95 2.37
C GLU A 110 1.63 -14.48 2.99
N GLU A 111 2.77 -14.90 2.45
CA GLU A 111 4.09 -14.45 2.89
C GLU A 111 4.27 -12.94 2.69
N LEU A 112 3.92 -12.42 1.52
CA LEU A 112 3.97 -10.99 1.21
C LEU A 112 3.06 -10.18 2.15
N LEU A 113 1.84 -10.66 2.40
CA LEU A 113 0.89 -10.00 3.28
C LEU A 113 1.34 -10.07 4.74
N SER A 114 1.93 -11.19 5.16
CA SER A 114 2.50 -11.35 6.50
C SER A 114 3.67 -10.37 6.70
N THR A 115 4.59 -10.29 5.75
CA THR A 115 5.70 -9.33 5.83
C THR A 115 5.24 -7.88 5.70
N ALA A 116 4.22 -7.60 4.88
CA ALA A 116 3.61 -6.27 4.79
C ALA A 116 2.81 -5.90 6.04
N SER A 117 2.23 -6.86 6.76
CA SER A 117 1.55 -6.60 8.04
C SER A 117 2.54 -6.17 9.13
N LEU A 118 3.78 -6.64 9.02
CA LEU A 118 4.93 -6.24 9.83
C LEU A 118 5.62 -4.98 9.32
N LEU A 119 5.06 -4.30 8.31
CA LEU A 119 5.53 -2.96 7.93
C LEU A 119 5.70 -2.16 9.21
N PRO A 120 6.87 -1.53 9.42
CA PRO A 120 7.24 -0.94 10.69
C PRO A 120 6.16 0.05 11.10
N THR A 121 5.24 -0.44 11.93
CA THR A 121 4.46 0.34 12.86
C THR A 121 5.43 1.02 13.82
N ASN A 122 6.68 0.51 13.95
CA ASN A 122 7.83 1.02 14.68
C ASN A 122 7.58 2.39 15.29
N ASP A 123 6.75 2.33 16.32
CA ASP A 123 6.71 3.22 17.47
C ASP A 123 7.88 2.82 18.39
N GLY A 124 9.01 2.40 17.80
CA GLY A 124 10.28 2.32 18.49
C GLY A 124 10.62 3.73 18.90
N CYS A 125 10.41 4.01 20.18
CA CYS A 125 10.72 5.23 20.89
C CYS A 125 11.97 5.91 20.33
N CYS A 126 11.77 6.89 19.46
CA CYS A 126 12.72 7.96 19.23
C CYS A 126 11.88 9.22 19.40
N SER A 127 12.08 9.86 20.54
CA SER A 127 11.37 11.02 21.08
C SER A 127 11.54 12.30 20.26
N SER A 128 11.71 12.17 18.95
CA SER A 128 11.79 13.29 18.02
C SER A 128 10.42 13.45 17.41
N SER A 129 9.70 14.46 17.90
CA SER A 129 8.41 14.98 17.44
C SER A 129 8.44 15.51 16.00
N SER A 130 9.05 14.78 15.08
CA SER A 130 8.99 15.08 13.66
C SER A 130 7.73 14.44 13.12
N SER A 131 6.79 15.29 12.70
CA SER A 131 5.59 14.97 11.91
C SER A 131 5.88 13.83 10.93
N ARG A 132 5.58 12.58 11.33
CA ARG A 132 5.78 11.42 10.46
C ARG A 132 4.82 11.58 9.29
N SER A 133 5.34 11.43 8.09
CA SER A 133 4.58 11.41 6.84
C SER A 133 3.39 10.43 6.94
N PRO A 134 2.25 10.79 6.34
CA PRO A 134 1.10 9.90 6.31
C PRO A 134 1.39 8.67 5.47
N LEU A 135 0.96 7.49 5.94
CA LEU A 135 1.10 6.25 5.17
C LEU A 135 -0.12 6.07 4.25
N ARG A 136 0.16 5.87 2.96
CA ARG A 136 -0.81 5.45 1.95
C ARG A 136 -0.63 3.96 1.66
N ILE A 137 -1.69 3.17 1.84
CA ILE A 137 -1.73 1.74 1.52
C ILE A 137 -2.72 1.53 0.38
N ASP A 138 -2.24 1.03 -0.76
CA ASP A 138 -3.05 0.55 -1.87
C ASP A 138 -2.71 -0.92 -2.12
N PHE A 139 -3.68 -1.82 -2.02
CA PHE A 139 -3.48 -3.23 -2.29
C PHE A 139 -4.59 -3.76 -3.19
N HIS A 140 -4.29 -4.03 -4.46
CA HIS A 140 -5.30 -4.43 -5.44
C HIS A 140 -4.98 -5.75 -6.13
N CYS A 141 -5.87 -6.72 -5.94
CA CYS A 141 -5.98 -7.93 -6.72
C CYS A 141 -7.00 -7.74 -7.87
N LEU A 142 -6.57 -7.92 -9.11
CA LEU A 142 -7.43 -7.83 -10.30
C LEU A 142 -8.43 -9.02 -10.42
N PRO A 143 -9.54 -8.86 -11.14
CA PRO A 143 -10.88 -9.34 -10.75
C PRO A 143 -11.16 -10.83 -10.98
N THR A 144 -10.15 -11.68 -11.19
CA THR A 144 -10.38 -13.10 -11.45
C THR A 144 -10.75 -13.88 -10.18
N PHE A 145 -10.20 -13.51 -9.02
CA PHE A 145 -10.45 -14.21 -7.76
C PHE A 145 -10.38 -13.26 -6.56
N ILE A 146 -11.11 -13.63 -5.50
CA ILE A 146 -11.09 -12.93 -4.22
C ILE A 146 -10.14 -13.69 -3.29
N TYR A 147 -9.12 -13.01 -2.75
CA TYR A 147 -8.18 -13.62 -1.80
C TYR A 147 -8.60 -13.31 -0.36
N ARG A 148 -8.25 -14.19 0.59
CA ARG A 148 -8.42 -13.91 2.02
C ARG A 148 -7.30 -13.01 2.51
N LEU A 149 -7.67 -11.88 3.10
CA LEU A 149 -6.69 -11.00 3.73
C LEU A 149 -6.32 -11.60 5.10
N PRO A 150 -5.03 -11.84 5.41
CA PRO A 150 -4.61 -12.35 6.71
C PRO A 150 -5.09 -11.48 7.86
N ASP A 151 -5.30 -12.11 9.00
CA ASP A 151 -5.81 -11.46 10.20
C ASP A 151 -4.92 -10.27 10.61
N GLY A 152 -5.52 -9.08 10.74
CA GLY A 152 -4.84 -7.87 11.20
C GLY A 152 -3.96 -7.18 10.15
N ALA A 153 -3.86 -7.71 8.93
CA ALA A 153 -3.11 -7.09 7.84
C ALA A 153 -3.67 -5.71 7.49
N PHE A 154 -2.80 -4.69 7.45
CA PHE A 154 -3.10 -3.29 7.16
C PHE A 154 -4.03 -2.56 8.16
N PHE A 155 -4.76 -3.29 8.99
CA PHE A 155 -5.73 -2.76 9.96
C PHE A 155 -5.13 -2.35 11.32
N SER A 156 -3.84 -2.57 11.53
CA SER A 156 -3.14 -2.27 12.79
C SER A 156 -2.22 -1.03 12.71
N CYS A 157 -2.13 -0.38 11.54
CA CYS A 157 -1.16 0.68 11.31
C CYS A 157 -1.73 2.07 11.64
N ARG A 158 -1.26 2.68 12.73
CA ARG A 158 -1.73 3.99 13.24
C ARG A 158 -1.34 5.19 12.37
N ARG A 159 -0.42 5.03 11.43
CA ARG A 159 0.02 6.07 10.49
C ARG A 159 -0.79 6.09 9.20
N THR A 160 -1.60 5.06 8.95
CA THR A 160 -2.36 4.94 7.71
C THR A 160 -3.43 6.01 7.64
N LYS A 161 -3.29 6.94 6.70
CA LYS A 161 -4.32 7.93 6.39
C LYS A 161 -5.22 7.49 5.24
N PHE A 162 -4.65 6.75 4.30
CA PHE A 162 -5.35 6.23 3.14
C PHE A 162 -5.17 4.73 3.07
N LEU A 163 -6.28 3.99 2.99
CA LEU A 163 -6.31 2.55 2.81
C LEU A 163 -7.22 2.20 1.63
N SER A 164 -6.66 1.60 0.58
CA SER A 164 -7.42 1.02 -0.52
C SER A 164 -7.15 -0.47 -0.61
N LEU A 165 -8.20 -1.28 -0.52
CA LEU A 165 -8.14 -2.73 -0.66
C LEU A 165 -8.98 -3.16 -1.86
N GLY A 166 -8.43 -4.06 -2.66
CA GLY A 166 -8.98 -4.49 -3.93
C GLY A 166 -9.04 -6.01 -4.06
N GLY A 167 -10.22 -6.58 -4.35
CA GLY A 167 -10.36 -8.02 -4.62
C GLY A 167 -10.17 -8.92 -3.39
N CYS A 168 -10.54 -8.43 -2.21
CA CYS A 168 -10.30 -9.05 -0.92
C CYS A 168 -11.57 -9.64 -0.30
N ASP A 169 -11.49 -10.77 0.41
CA ASP A 169 -12.59 -11.32 1.20
C ASP A 169 -12.44 -10.87 2.65
N LEU A 170 -13.34 -9.99 3.07
CA LEU A 170 -13.39 -9.45 4.43
C LEU A 170 -14.47 -10.14 5.27
N THR A 171 -15.24 -11.08 4.72
CA THR A 171 -16.36 -11.73 5.44
C THR A 171 -15.93 -12.58 6.63
N HIS A 172 -14.66 -12.97 6.67
CA HIS A 172 -14.07 -13.76 7.74
C HIS A 172 -13.67 -12.94 8.97
N TYR A 173 -13.65 -11.60 8.89
CA TYR A 173 -13.35 -10.73 10.03
C TYR A 173 -14.54 -10.74 11.02
N ASN A 174 -14.49 -11.66 11.99
CA ASN A 174 -15.49 -11.79 13.05
C ASN A 174 -15.18 -10.86 14.24
N SER A 175 -16.14 -10.03 14.62
CA SER A 175 -16.06 -9.08 15.74
C SER A 175 -15.57 -9.68 17.06
N ASN A 176 -15.80 -10.98 17.30
CA ASN A 176 -15.49 -11.62 18.59
C ASN A 176 -14.05 -12.14 18.73
N ARG A 177 -13.24 -12.16 17.65
CA ARG A 177 -11.83 -12.59 17.70
C ARG A 177 -10.81 -11.48 17.40
N TYR A 178 -11.24 -10.35 16.83
CA TYR A 178 -10.32 -9.35 16.28
C TYR A 178 -10.44 -8.00 16.98
N ASN A 179 -9.88 -7.93 18.20
CA ASN A 179 -9.77 -6.70 19.01
C ASN A 179 -8.63 -5.74 18.56
N ASN A 180 -7.99 -6.00 17.43
CA ASN A 180 -6.76 -5.31 17.03
C ASN A 180 -6.92 -4.38 15.80
N ILE A 181 -8.12 -4.23 15.24
CA ILE A 181 -8.34 -3.20 14.21
C ILE A 181 -8.29 -1.84 14.89
N ARG A 182 -7.24 -1.07 14.60
CA ARG A 182 -7.03 0.29 15.13
C ARG A 182 -6.55 1.19 14.02
N LEU A 183 -7.48 1.95 13.45
CA LEU A 183 -7.25 2.84 12.32
C LEU A 183 -7.52 4.30 12.74
N ASP A 184 -6.88 4.72 13.83
CA ASP A 184 -7.13 6.00 14.53
C ASP A 184 -6.86 7.24 13.66
N SER A 185 -6.00 7.10 12.65
CA SER A 185 -5.59 8.19 11.75
C SER A 185 -6.17 8.07 10.34
N LEU A 186 -7.02 7.07 10.09
CA LEU A 186 -7.55 6.83 8.75
C LEU A 186 -8.56 7.92 8.37
N GLU A 187 -8.26 8.62 7.27
CA GLU A 187 -9.08 9.69 6.70
C GLU A 187 -9.86 9.19 5.48
N GLU A 188 -9.30 8.22 4.75
CA GLU A 188 -9.90 7.67 3.53
C GLU A 188 -9.81 6.14 3.45
N LEU A 189 -10.97 5.51 3.28
CA LEU A 189 -11.11 4.07 3.08
C LEU A 189 -11.73 3.80 1.70
N ARG A 190 -11.04 3.02 0.87
CA ARG A 190 -11.57 2.52 -0.40
C ARG A 190 -11.61 0.99 -0.41
N LEU A 191 -12.76 0.42 -0.70
CA LEU A 191 -12.92 -1.01 -0.91
C LEU A 191 -13.39 -1.23 -2.35
N VAL A 192 -12.60 -1.94 -3.14
CA VAL A 192 -12.85 -2.16 -4.57
C VAL A 192 -12.95 -3.66 -4.85
N ASN A 193 -14.07 -4.11 -5.40
CA ASN A 193 -14.34 -5.51 -5.69
C ASN A 193 -14.11 -6.47 -4.50
N CYS A 194 -14.17 -5.98 -3.25
CA CYS A 194 -14.05 -6.84 -2.07
C CYS A 194 -15.40 -7.46 -1.69
N ARG A 195 -15.37 -8.64 -1.07
CA ARG A 195 -16.54 -9.27 -0.45
C ARG A 195 -16.61 -8.80 1.01
N ILE A 196 -17.68 -8.14 1.38
CA ILE A 196 -17.90 -7.59 2.73
C ILE A 196 -19.39 -7.64 3.05
N THR A 197 -19.73 -7.81 4.34
CA THR A 197 -21.12 -7.76 4.82
C THR A 197 -21.40 -6.47 5.58
N GLN A 198 -22.68 -6.10 5.65
CA GLN A 198 -23.15 -4.94 6.41
C GLN A 198 -22.73 -5.01 7.90
N GLN A 199 -22.80 -6.20 8.50
CA GLN A 199 -22.41 -6.42 9.90
C GLN A 199 -20.93 -6.10 10.13
N ILE A 200 -20.04 -6.54 9.24
CA ILE A 200 -18.59 -6.30 9.39
C ILE A 200 -18.28 -4.83 9.19
N LEU A 201 -18.94 -4.19 8.23
CA LEU A 201 -18.76 -2.77 8.00
C LEU A 201 -19.17 -1.95 9.24
N GLN A 202 -20.32 -2.25 9.85
CA GLN A 202 -20.83 -1.53 11.01
C GLN A 202 -20.17 -1.88 12.34
N ILE A 203 -19.81 -3.14 12.58
CA ILE A 203 -19.29 -3.60 13.87
C ILE A 203 -17.76 -3.56 13.90
N CYS A 204 -17.11 -3.77 12.76
CA CYS A 204 -15.67 -4.00 12.71
C CYS A 204 -14.89 -2.84 12.08
N LEU A 205 -15.37 -2.24 10.99
CA LEU A 205 -14.61 -1.20 10.29
C LEU A 205 -14.97 0.22 10.76
N LEU A 206 -16.24 0.63 10.63
CA LEU A 206 -16.65 2.01 10.93
C LEU A 206 -16.37 2.47 12.37
N PRO A 207 -16.55 1.66 13.43
CA PRO A 207 -16.27 2.10 14.79
C PRO A 207 -14.79 2.33 15.05
N ASN A 208 -13.91 1.65 14.30
CA ASN A 208 -12.46 1.69 14.48
C ASN A 208 -11.76 2.76 13.61
N THR A 209 -12.53 3.63 12.94
CA THR A 209 -12.02 4.67 12.03
C THR A 209 -12.52 6.07 12.43
N PRO A 210 -12.20 6.59 13.62
CA PRO A 210 -12.84 7.79 14.17
C PRO A 210 -12.66 9.06 13.33
N LYS A 211 -11.60 9.14 12.51
CA LYS A 211 -11.28 10.31 11.66
C LYS A 211 -11.70 10.14 10.20
N LEU A 212 -12.47 9.10 9.86
CA LEU A 212 -12.82 8.81 8.48
C LEU A 212 -13.66 9.94 7.87
N GLU A 213 -13.15 10.53 6.79
CA GLU A 213 -13.80 11.60 6.03
C GLU A 213 -14.36 11.09 4.71
N THR A 214 -13.69 10.11 4.09
CA THR A 214 -14.04 9.61 2.76
C THR A 214 -14.18 8.09 2.78
N LEU A 215 -15.37 7.61 2.41
CA LEU A 215 -15.65 6.18 2.27
C LEU A 215 -16.06 5.87 0.83
N HIS A 216 -15.28 5.05 0.15
CA HIS A 216 -15.56 4.61 -1.22
C HIS A 216 -15.75 3.10 -1.26
N LEU A 217 -16.91 2.68 -1.71
CA LEU A 217 -17.35 1.30 -1.82
C LEU A 217 -17.66 1.03 -3.28
N ASN A 218 -16.85 0.20 -3.91
CA ASN A 218 -17.03 -0.17 -5.30
C ASN A 218 -17.07 -1.69 -5.39
N PHE A 219 -18.21 -2.31 -5.68
CA PHE A 219 -18.36 -3.76 -5.62
C PHE A 219 -19.10 -4.33 -6.83
N SER A 220 -18.75 -5.57 -7.20
CA SER A 220 -19.49 -6.36 -8.19
C SER A 220 -20.59 -7.16 -7.50
N CYS A 221 -21.80 -7.20 -8.06
CA CYS A 221 -22.90 -8.04 -7.54
C CYS A 221 -22.53 -9.52 -7.49
N ASN A 222 -21.62 -9.96 -8.36
CA ASN A 222 -21.23 -11.37 -8.47
C ASN A 222 -20.45 -11.86 -7.24
N ASN A 223 -19.91 -10.95 -6.44
CA ASN A 223 -19.13 -11.32 -5.26
C ASN A 223 -20.00 -11.58 -4.02
N GLY A 224 -21.28 -11.21 -4.05
CA GLY A 224 -22.21 -11.30 -2.92
C GLY A 224 -21.82 -10.41 -1.73
N GLY A 225 -22.71 -10.30 -0.75
CA GLY A 225 -22.37 -9.81 0.59
C GLY A 225 -23.03 -8.50 1.03
N LEU A 226 -23.44 -7.61 0.12
CA LEU A 226 -23.98 -6.31 0.50
C LEU A 226 -25.16 -5.90 -0.40
N ASP A 227 -26.38 -6.10 0.09
CA ASP A 227 -27.63 -5.71 -0.57
C ASP A 227 -28.26 -4.46 0.05
N SER A 228 -28.07 -4.28 1.35
CA SER A 228 -28.35 -3.05 2.09
C SER A 228 -27.07 -2.52 2.73
N LEU A 229 -26.95 -1.20 2.76
CA LEU A 229 -25.85 -0.45 3.36
C LEU A 229 -26.44 0.64 4.25
N ASP A 230 -26.31 0.51 5.55
CA ASP A 230 -26.59 1.57 6.51
C ASP A 230 -25.29 2.18 7.00
N VAL A 231 -25.08 3.46 6.70
CA VAL A 231 -23.90 4.22 7.11
C VAL A 231 -24.27 5.18 8.23
N SER A 232 -23.61 5.00 9.37
CA SER A 232 -23.62 5.93 10.49
C SER A 232 -22.17 6.26 10.85
N HIS A 233 -21.74 7.49 10.58
CA HIS A 233 -20.37 7.92 10.87
C HIS A 233 -20.32 9.44 11.08
N PRO A 234 -19.82 9.93 12.24
CA PRO A 234 -19.94 11.33 12.64
C PRO A 234 -19.14 12.29 11.74
N ASN A 235 -17.97 11.86 11.27
CA ASN A 235 -17.01 12.70 10.55
C ASN A 235 -17.04 12.51 9.03
N LEU A 236 -17.95 11.69 8.51
CA LEU A 236 -17.96 11.33 7.09
C LEU A 236 -18.42 12.52 6.23
N LYS A 237 -17.58 12.93 5.29
CA LYS A 237 -17.77 14.06 4.37
C LYS A 237 -18.18 13.60 2.97
N THR A 238 -17.57 12.51 2.50
CA THR A 238 -17.79 11.95 1.16
C THR A 238 -18.12 10.46 1.24
N LEU A 239 -19.21 10.07 0.57
CA LEU A 239 -19.62 8.68 0.41
C LEU A 239 -19.75 8.34 -1.08
N GLY A 240 -18.84 7.52 -1.59
CA GLY A 240 -18.91 6.95 -2.93
C GLY A 240 -19.40 5.50 -2.87
N VAL A 241 -20.50 5.19 -3.53
CA VAL A 241 -21.04 3.82 -3.60
C VAL A 241 -21.35 3.45 -5.04
N HIS A 242 -20.64 2.45 -5.54
CA HIS A 242 -20.71 1.96 -6.91
C HIS A 242 -20.97 0.45 -6.88
N ARG A 243 -22.07 0.02 -7.50
CA ARG A 243 -22.40 -1.41 -7.66
C ARG A 243 -22.44 -1.72 -9.16
N PHE A 244 -21.61 -2.67 -9.58
CA PHE A 244 -21.60 -3.19 -10.94
C PHE A 244 -22.49 -4.43 -11.04
N GLY A 245 -23.47 -4.39 -11.94
CA GLY A 245 -24.42 -5.48 -12.15
C GLY A 245 -25.40 -5.72 -10.98
N GLY A 246 -26.41 -6.56 -11.23
CA GLY A 246 -27.35 -7.02 -10.20
C GLY A 246 -28.36 -5.97 -9.71
N PRO A 247 -29.13 -6.28 -8.66
CA PRO A 247 -30.16 -5.38 -8.14
C PRO A 247 -29.55 -4.11 -7.51
N LYS A 248 -30.33 -3.02 -7.50
CA LYS A 248 -29.91 -1.77 -6.87
C LYS A 248 -29.54 -2.00 -5.39
N LEU A 249 -28.47 -1.37 -4.93
CA LEU A 249 -28.10 -1.37 -3.52
C LEU A 249 -29.05 -0.46 -2.73
N HIS A 250 -29.60 -0.96 -1.63
CA HIS A 250 -30.40 -0.14 -0.71
C HIS A 250 -29.47 0.61 0.26
N LEU A 251 -29.25 1.90 0.03
CA LEU A 251 -28.42 2.75 0.92
C LEU A 251 -29.31 3.55 1.87
N HIS A 252 -29.20 3.26 3.15
CA HIS A 252 -29.81 4.00 4.26
C HIS A 252 -28.73 4.85 4.95
N LEU A 253 -29.04 6.13 5.17
CA LEU A 253 -28.17 7.03 5.93
C LEU A 253 -28.81 7.26 7.29
N THR A 254 -28.26 6.64 8.33
CA THR A 254 -28.80 6.72 9.69
C THR A 254 -28.30 7.96 10.42
N SER A 255 -26.99 8.25 10.36
CA SER A 255 -26.42 9.46 10.95
C SER A 255 -25.05 9.80 10.35
N ALA A 256 -25.01 10.82 9.49
CA ALA A 256 -23.77 11.33 8.89
C ALA A 256 -23.86 12.86 8.73
N PRO A 257 -23.67 13.63 9.82
CA PRO A 257 -24.02 15.05 9.87
C PRO A 257 -23.13 15.94 8.98
N LEU A 258 -21.91 15.52 8.67
CA LEU A 258 -20.95 16.27 7.84
C LEU A 258 -20.98 15.87 6.36
N LEU A 259 -21.88 14.97 5.98
CA LEU A 259 -21.94 14.39 4.65
C LEU A 259 -22.47 15.42 3.64
N HIS A 260 -21.64 15.83 2.70
CA HIS A 260 -21.99 16.80 1.67
C HIS A 260 -21.80 16.29 0.24
N SER A 261 -21.12 15.15 0.07
CA SER A 261 -20.87 14.55 -1.25
C SER A 261 -21.29 13.07 -1.25
N ILE A 262 -22.30 12.74 -2.05
CA ILE A 262 -22.74 11.35 -2.27
C ILE A 262 -22.60 11.05 -3.77
N ARG A 263 -21.75 10.08 -4.10
CA ARG A 263 -21.61 9.57 -5.48
C ARG A 263 -22.24 8.19 -5.55
N ARG A 264 -23.36 8.05 -6.26
CA ARG A 264 -23.97 6.76 -6.59
C ARG A 264 -23.85 6.54 -8.09
N THR A 265 -23.23 5.46 -8.52
CA THR A 265 -23.45 4.97 -9.89
C THR A 265 -23.83 3.50 -9.86
N SER A 266 -25.01 3.21 -10.39
CA SER A 266 -25.43 1.88 -10.78
C SER A 266 -25.37 1.86 -12.30
N ILE A 267 -24.32 1.28 -12.86
CA ILE A 267 -24.24 1.07 -14.30
C ILE A 267 -25.02 -0.22 -14.56
N LEU A 268 -26.21 -0.06 -15.15
CA LEU A 268 -26.96 -1.16 -15.76
C LEU A 268 -26.25 -1.47 -17.08
N THR A 269 -25.49 -2.57 -17.12
CA THR A 269 -25.08 -3.24 -18.36
C THR A 269 -25.64 -4.64 -18.34
#